data_AF-A8GLB6-F1
#
_entry.id   AF-A8GLB6-F1
#
_cell.length_a   1.000
_cell.length_b   1.000
_cell.length_c   1.000
_cell.angle_alpha   90.00
_cell.angle_beta   90.00
_cell.angle_gamma   90.00
#
_symmetry.space_group_name_H-M   'P 1'
#
loop_
_entity.id
_entity.type
_entity.pdbx_description
1 polymer ?
#
loop_
_entity_poly.entity_id
_entity_poly.type
_entity_poly.pdbx_seq_one_letter_code
_entity_poly.pdbx_strand_id
1 'polypeptide(L)'
;MKKQRLSVAMAALAVSLLLAGCSSKVTTTKQYSGFLSDYSKLQETTSPSGHKTLRWIDPSYKESNYRGLYFQPVVYFPAEKPTTRVSQDTLNKIKAYSTQRIKAALQDRFTILKSPAGSRVLVAKLAITAVSAEDEDMKFYEVVPVAAVVAGTMAASGHRTQNTTLYIEGELIDQDTGKTVLEVVRKTYGKTVSNDSTPVTAEDVKAAIDDVVTDITNFPKQG
;
A
#
# COMPACT_ATOMS: atom_id res chain seq x y z
N MET A 1 68.45 -3.45 4.91
CA MET A 1 67.54 -4.59 4.71
C MET A 1 66.74 -4.85 5.97
N LYS A 2 65.42 -4.59 5.95
CA LYS A 2 64.33 -5.19 6.77
C LYS A 2 63.07 -4.34 6.54
N LYS A 3 62.43 -4.57 5.40
CA LYS A 3 61.07 -4.13 5.08
C LYS A 3 60.18 -5.38 5.08
N GLN A 4 58.88 -5.19 5.30
CA GLN A 4 57.80 -6.20 5.36
C GLN A 4 57.52 -6.80 6.73
N ARG A 5 56.86 -6.05 7.63
CA ARG A 5 55.90 -6.61 8.62
C ARG A 5 54.89 -5.54 9.09
N LEU A 6 54.40 -4.65 8.24
CA LEU A 6 53.46 -3.63 8.72
C LEU A 6 52.53 -3.10 7.63
N SER A 7 51.87 -3.99 6.87
CA SER A 7 50.90 -3.51 5.86
C SER A 7 49.71 -4.45 5.60
N VAL A 8 49.54 -5.55 6.34
CA VAL A 8 48.47 -6.53 6.05
C VAL A 8 47.31 -6.50 7.06
N ALA A 9 47.46 -5.84 8.21
CA ALA A 9 46.41 -5.85 9.25
C ALA A 9 45.35 -4.75 9.09
N MET A 10 45.48 -3.82 8.13
CA MET A 10 44.60 -2.63 8.02
C MET A 10 43.74 -2.59 6.76
N ALA A 11 43.64 -3.70 6.03
CA ALA A 11 42.79 -3.82 4.83
C ALA A 11 41.59 -4.78 5.03
N ALA A 12 41.47 -5.43 6.19
CA ALA A 12 40.45 -6.45 6.42
C ALA A 12 39.20 -5.97 7.20
N LEU A 13 39.14 -4.70 7.64
CA LEU A 13 38.07 -4.22 8.54
C LEU A 13 37.08 -3.23 7.90
N ALA A 14 37.13 -3.01 6.58
CA ALA A 14 36.30 -2.02 5.90
C ALA A 14 35.30 -2.59 4.88
N VAL A 15 35.05 -3.91 4.86
CA VAL A 15 34.18 -4.56 3.85
C VAL A 15 33.03 -5.38 4.47
N SER A 16 32.65 -5.12 5.73
CA SER A 16 31.57 -5.88 6.40
C SER A 16 30.28 -5.08 6.66
N LEU A 17 30.10 -3.88 6.11
CA LEU A 17 28.99 -2.99 6.47
C LEU A 17 27.94 -2.69 5.39
N LEU A 18 27.87 -3.42 4.27
CA LEU A 18 26.93 -3.10 3.18
C LEU A 18 25.95 -4.21 2.75
N LEU A 19 25.66 -5.18 3.62
CA LEU A 19 24.62 -6.19 3.33
C LEU A 19 23.47 -6.22 4.34
N ALA A 20 23.18 -5.09 4.99
CA ALA A 20 21.84 -4.84 5.50
C ALA A 20 20.90 -4.55 4.31
N GLY A 21 20.65 -5.57 3.50
CA GLY A 21 19.54 -5.56 2.56
C GLY A 21 18.26 -5.63 3.37
N CYS A 22 17.80 -4.49 3.88
CA CYS A 22 16.43 -4.32 4.33
C CYS A 22 15.54 -4.73 3.15
N SER A 23 14.89 -5.88 3.24
CA SER A 23 13.78 -6.21 2.34
C SER A 23 12.79 -5.06 2.44
N SER A 24 12.71 -4.22 1.40
CA SER A 24 11.92 -3.01 1.45
C SER A 24 10.45 -3.42 1.47
N LYS A 25 9.81 -3.37 2.64
CA LYS A 25 8.35 -3.55 2.80
C LYS A 25 7.54 -2.35 2.28
N VAL A 26 8.18 -1.48 1.49
CA VAL A 26 7.66 -0.21 0.96
C VAL A 26 7.46 -0.36 -0.53
N THR A 27 6.44 0.32 -1.06
CA THR A 27 6.20 0.33 -2.49
C THR A 27 7.36 1.00 -3.23
N THR A 28 7.74 0.43 -4.36
CA THR A 28 8.77 0.92 -5.26
C THR A 28 8.12 1.61 -6.46
N THR A 29 8.87 2.42 -7.20
CA THR A 29 8.36 3.15 -8.37
C THR A 29 7.71 2.26 -9.43
N LYS A 30 8.11 0.98 -9.52
CA LYS A 30 7.46 0.01 -10.42
C LYS A 30 6.03 -0.34 -10.00
N GLN A 31 5.65 -0.13 -8.74
CA GLN A 31 4.34 -0.46 -8.13
C GLN A 31 3.32 0.67 -8.23
N TYR A 32 3.69 1.79 -8.85
CA TYR A 32 2.78 2.92 -9.02
C TYR A 32 1.77 2.61 -10.12
N SER A 33 0.49 2.60 -9.76
CA SER A 33 -0.59 2.26 -10.69
C SER A 33 -0.92 3.38 -11.68
N GLY A 34 -0.54 4.62 -11.36
CA GLY A 34 -1.01 5.83 -12.04
C GLY A 34 -2.33 6.37 -11.49
N PHE A 35 -2.82 5.84 -10.37
CA PHE A 35 -4.02 6.36 -9.70
C PHE A 35 -3.77 7.76 -9.12
N LEU A 36 -2.62 7.94 -8.44
CA LEU A 36 -2.19 9.24 -7.95
C LEU A 36 -1.61 10.07 -9.08
N SER A 37 -1.82 11.39 -9.00
CA SER A 37 -1.35 12.33 -10.03
C SER A 37 0.16 12.61 -9.97
N ASP A 38 0.77 12.54 -8.78
CA ASP A 38 2.17 12.86 -8.58
C ASP A 38 2.81 12.07 -7.43
N TYR A 39 3.51 10.99 -7.75
CA TYR A 39 4.19 10.17 -6.75
C TYR A 39 5.51 10.77 -6.23
N SER A 40 6.03 11.85 -6.86
CA SER A 40 7.39 12.34 -6.60
C SER A 40 7.57 12.93 -5.20
N LYS A 41 6.48 13.34 -4.56
CA LYS A 41 6.46 13.97 -3.24
C LYS A 41 6.38 12.95 -2.10
N LEU A 42 6.04 11.70 -2.41
CA LEU A 42 5.86 10.65 -1.43
C LEU A 42 7.17 10.31 -0.72
N GLN A 43 7.09 10.15 0.59
CA GLN A 43 8.22 9.75 1.43
C GLN A 43 7.88 8.51 2.23
N GLU A 44 8.88 7.67 2.47
CA GLU A 44 8.73 6.52 3.36
C GLU A 44 8.47 7.00 4.79
N THR A 45 7.43 6.43 5.40
CA THR A 45 7.09 6.63 6.80
C THR A 45 6.54 5.34 7.41
N THR A 46 6.16 5.41 8.68
CA THR A 46 5.51 4.31 9.40
C THR A 46 4.03 4.65 9.60
N SER A 47 3.17 3.68 9.34
CA SER A 47 1.73 3.79 9.57
C SER A 47 1.37 3.49 11.03
N PRO A 48 0.19 3.88 11.53
CA PRO A 48 -0.22 3.58 12.90
C PRO A 48 -0.25 2.09 13.26
N SER A 49 -0.48 1.20 12.29
CA SER A 49 -0.35 -0.26 12.47
C SER A 49 1.11 -0.75 12.53
N GLY A 50 2.10 0.15 12.45
CA GLY A 50 3.53 -0.18 12.57
C GLY A 50 4.20 -0.63 11.26
N HIS A 51 3.48 -0.59 10.15
CA HIS A 51 4.00 -0.99 8.85
C HIS A 51 4.58 0.18 8.07
N LYS A 52 5.44 -0.13 7.11
CA LYS A 52 5.98 0.88 6.21
C LYS A 52 4.95 1.30 5.16
N THR A 53 4.96 2.58 4.81
CA THR A 53 4.07 3.17 3.82
C THR A 53 4.75 4.35 3.15
N LEU A 54 4.36 4.66 1.92
CA LEU A 54 4.69 5.94 1.32
C LEU A 54 3.56 6.93 1.63
N ARG A 55 3.91 8.14 2.04
CA ARG A 55 2.94 9.18 2.36
C ARG A 55 3.51 10.55 2.04
N TRP A 56 2.64 11.45 1.62
CA TRP A 56 2.87 12.88 1.59
C TRP A 56 1.68 13.60 2.22
N ILE A 57 1.96 14.69 2.93
CA ILE A 57 0.94 15.55 3.55
C ILE A 57 1.34 16.99 3.23
N ASP A 58 0.40 17.78 2.73
CA ASP A 58 0.63 19.20 2.51
C ASP A 58 0.89 19.89 3.86
N PRO A 59 1.99 20.64 4.05
CA PRO A 59 2.30 21.29 5.33
C PRO A 59 1.24 22.29 5.82
N SER A 60 0.39 22.80 4.92
CA SER A 60 -0.72 23.69 5.25
C SER A 60 -2.01 22.94 5.62
N TYR A 61 -2.06 21.62 5.46
CA TYR A 61 -3.22 20.80 5.76
C TYR A 61 -3.52 20.79 7.26
N LYS A 62 -4.76 21.17 7.59
CA LYS A 62 -5.32 21.05 8.93
C LYS A 62 -6.72 20.46 8.83
N GLU A 63 -6.98 19.37 9.53
CA GLU A 63 -8.29 18.70 9.56
C GLU A 63 -9.39 19.69 9.98
N SER A 64 -9.09 20.60 10.91
CA SER A 64 -10.00 21.62 11.43
C SER A 64 -10.45 22.68 10.41
N ASN A 65 -9.77 22.80 9.27
CA ASN A 65 -10.20 23.70 8.19
C ASN A 65 -11.43 23.17 7.45
N TYR A 66 -11.79 21.89 7.63
CA TYR A 66 -12.82 21.21 6.88
C TYR A 66 -14.04 20.90 7.76
N ARG A 67 -15.24 21.13 7.22
CA ARG A 67 -16.50 20.81 7.92
C ARG A 67 -16.81 19.31 7.92
N GLY A 68 -16.19 18.56 7.02
CA GLY A 68 -16.45 17.15 6.83
C GLY A 68 -15.80 16.59 5.57
N LEU A 69 -16.01 15.30 5.38
CA LEU A 69 -15.39 14.50 4.33
C LEU A 69 -16.46 13.85 3.47
N TYR A 70 -16.35 14.01 2.16
CA TYR A 70 -17.10 13.23 1.18
C TYR A 70 -16.26 12.03 0.76
N PHE A 71 -16.69 10.84 1.15
CA PHE A 71 -16.02 9.58 0.83
C PHE A 71 -16.59 8.97 -0.45
N GLN A 72 -15.76 8.80 -1.47
CA GLN A 72 -16.10 8.01 -2.63
C GLN A 72 -15.87 6.52 -2.34
N PRO A 73 -16.79 5.62 -2.73
CA PRO A 73 -16.56 4.18 -2.59
C PRO A 73 -15.23 3.74 -3.19
N VAL A 74 -14.58 2.75 -2.57
CA VAL A 74 -13.29 2.23 -3.04
C VAL A 74 -13.48 1.64 -4.44
N VAL A 75 -12.55 1.94 -5.34
CA VAL A 75 -12.51 1.40 -6.70
C VAL A 75 -11.32 0.48 -6.90
N TYR A 76 -11.30 -0.25 -8.01
CA TYR A 76 -10.05 -0.84 -8.51
C TYR A 76 -9.44 0.11 -9.53
N PHE A 77 -8.11 0.25 -9.50
CA PHE A 77 -7.38 1.00 -10.50
C PHE A 77 -6.05 0.33 -10.88
N PRO A 78 -5.81 0.02 -12.17
CA PRO A 78 -6.78 0.04 -13.27
C PRO A 78 -7.96 -0.91 -12.99
N ALA A 79 -8.99 -0.87 -13.85
CA ALA A 79 -10.17 -1.72 -13.73
C ALA A 79 -9.79 -3.19 -13.53
N GLU A 80 -10.47 -3.85 -12.60
CA GLU A 80 -10.16 -5.22 -12.18
C GLU A 80 -10.36 -6.23 -13.30
N LYS A 81 -9.51 -7.25 -13.31
CA LYS A 81 -9.65 -8.41 -14.21
C LYS A 81 -9.56 -9.68 -13.37
N PRO A 82 -10.63 -10.49 -13.30
CA PRO A 82 -10.57 -11.79 -12.65
C PRO A 82 -9.47 -12.66 -13.24
N THR A 83 -8.91 -13.52 -12.40
CA THR A 83 -7.92 -14.52 -12.78
C THR A 83 -8.39 -15.90 -12.32
N THR A 84 -7.63 -16.95 -12.67
CA THR A 84 -7.85 -18.30 -12.13
C THR A 84 -7.67 -18.35 -10.61
N ARG A 85 -6.82 -17.49 -10.04
CA ARG A 85 -6.58 -17.43 -8.59
C ARG A 85 -7.51 -16.49 -7.85
N VAL A 86 -7.98 -15.42 -8.51
CA VAL A 86 -8.83 -14.39 -7.89
C VAL A 86 -10.09 -14.22 -8.73
N SER A 87 -11.19 -14.78 -8.25
CA SER A 87 -12.48 -14.71 -8.94
C SER A 87 -13.09 -13.30 -8.90
N GLN A 88 -14.01 -13.01 -9.82
CA GLN A 88 -14.79 -11.75 -9.77
C GLN A 88 -15.57 -11.62 -8.46
N ASP A 89 -16.10 -12.73 -7.93
CA ASP A 89 -16.80 -12.73 -6.64
C ASP A 89 -15.86 -12.35 -5.49
N THR A 90 -14.64 -12.88 -5.48
CA THR A 90 -13.59 -12.48 -4.53
C THR A 90 -13.32 -10.98 -4.64
N LEU A 91 -13.12 -10.45 -5.85
CA LEU A 91 -12.86 -9.02 -6.08
C LEU A 91 -14.03 -8.15 -5.59
N ASN A 92 -15.28 -8.57 -5.85
CA ASN A 92 -16.47 -7.86 -5.39
C ASN A 92 -16.53 -7.83 -3.86
N LYS A 93 -16.27 -8.96 -3.20
CA LYS A 93 -16.24 -9.07 -1.73
C LYS A 93 -15.16 -8.20 -1.11
N ILE A 94 -13.95 -8.21 -1.67
CA ILE A 94 -12.83 -7.36 -1.23
C ILE A 94 -13.24 -5.88 -1.34
N LYS A 95 -13.75 -5.45 -2.49
CA LYS A 95 -14.16 -4.05 -2.71
C LYS A 95 -15.27 -3.60 -1.76
N ALA A 96 -16.30 -4.44 -1.58
CA ALA A 96 -17.41 -4.17 -0.67
C ALA A 96 -16.93 -4.06 0.78
N TYR A 97 -16.11 -5.02 1.22
CA TYR A 97 -15.55 -5.03 2.56
C TYR A 97 -14.67 -3.80 2.84
N SER A 98 -13.71 -3.51 1.94
CA SER A 98 -12.86 -2.33 2.01
C SER A 98 -13.70 -1.05 2.08
N THR A 99 -14.66 -0.88 1.18
CA THR A 99 -15.54 0.30 1.16
C THR A 99 -16.29 0.48 2.48
N GLN A 100 -16.88 -0.59 3.01
CA GLN A 100 -17.64 -0.53 4.25
C GLN A 100 -16.75 -0.18 5.44
N ARG A 101 -15.61 -0.86 5.59
CA ARG A 101 -14.76 -0.72 6.77
C ARG A 101 -13.98 0.59 6.76
N ILE A 102 -13.48 1.02 5.61
CA ILE A 102 -12.80 2.31 5.46
C ILE A 102 -13.79 3.46 5.73
N LYS A 103 -15.02 3.37 5.22
CA LYS A 103 -16.05 4.38 5.53
C LYS A 103 -16.30 4.48 7.03
N ALA A 104 -16.43 3.35 7.72
CA ALA A 104 -16.62 3.33 9.17
C ALA A 104 -15.43 3.98 9.90
N ALA A 105 -14.20 3.64 9.53
CA ALA A 105 -12.99 4.25 10.10
C ALA A 105 -12.94 5.77 9.90
N LEU A 106 -13.35 6.25 8.73
CA LEU A 106 -13.43 7.68 8.44
C LEU A 106 -14.56 8.38 9.21
N GLN A 107 -15.68 7.69 9.49
CA GLN A 107 -16.77 8.24 10.30
C GLN A 107 -16.34 8.53 11.73
N ASP A 108 -15.40 7.76 12.28
CA ASP A 108 -14.85 7.99 13.62
C ASP A 108 -13.98 9.27 13.69
N ARG A 109 -13.58 9.81 12.54
CA ARG A 109 -12.68 10.98 12.44
C ARG A 109 -13.36 12.22 11.88
N PHE A 110 -14.26 12.03 10.94
CA PHE A 110 -14.87 13.11 10.16
C PHE A 110 -16.39 12.97 10.13
N THR A 111 -17.07 14.12 10.08
CA THR A 111 -18.45 14.16 9.63
C THR A 111 -18.52 13.73 8.15
N ILE A 112 -19.11 12.57 7.87
CA ILE A 112 -19.28 12.10 6.49
C ILE A 112 -20.42 12.84 5.81
N LEU A 113 -20.08 13.57 4.74
CA LEU A 113 -21.01 14.34 3.93
C LEU A 113 -21.64 13.47 2.85
N LYS A 114 -22.86 13.80 2.46
CA LYS A 114 -23.60 13.08 1.39
C LYS A 114 -23.19 13.50 -0.02
N SER A 115 -22.54 14.66 -0.15
CA SER A 115 -22.14 15.27 -1.43
C SER A 115 -20.89 16.12 -1.21
N PRO A 116 -20.01 16.26 -2.23
CA PRO A 116 -18.88 17.16 -2.16
C PRO A 116 -19.27 18.65 -2.29
N ALA A 117 -20.53 18.97 -2.60
CA ALA A 117 -20.95 20.35 -2.87
C ALA A 117 -20.82 21.28 -1.64
N GLY A 118 -20.43 22.54 -1.90
CA GLY A 118 -20.23 23.59 -0.89
C GLY A 118 -18.80 23.67 -0.37
N SER A 119 -18.54 24.64 0.50
CA SER A 119 -17.17 24.94 0.95
C SER A 119 -16.65 24.05 2.07
N ARG A 120 -15.32 24.02 2.23
CA ARG A 120 -14.59 23.33 3.31
C ARG A 120 -14.87 21.83 3.34
N VAL A 121 -14.89 21.19 2.17
CA VAL A 121 -15.09 19.74 2.04
C VAL A 121 -13.79 19.05 1.64
N LEU A 122 -13.44 17.97 2.33
CA LEU A 122 -12.44 17.02 1.86
C LEU A 122 -13.10 15.96 0.99
N VAL A 123 -12.52 15.65 -0.16
CA VAL A 123 -12.92 14.50 -0.99
C VAL A 123 -11.88 13.41 -0.79
N ALA A 124 -12.32 12.25 -0.30
CA ALA A 124 -11.47 11.08 -0.18
C ALA A 124 -11.68 10.14 -1.37
N LYS A 125 -10.58 9.83 -2.05
CA LYS A 125 -10.54 8.83 -3.13
C LYS A 125 -9.55 7.75 -2.78
N LEU A 126 -9.97 6.49 -2.93
CA LEU A 126 -9.12 5.35 -2.69
C LEU A 126 -9.30 4.30 -3.78
N ALA A 127 -8.19 3.70 -4.18
CA ALA A 127 -8.16 2.60 -5.12
C ALA A 127 -7.41 1.41 -4.55
N ILE A 128 -7.95 0.22 -4.78
CA ILE A 128 -7.18 -1.02 -4.70
C ILE A 128 -6.44 -1.17 -6.03
N THR A 129 -5.11 -1.21 -5.95
CA THR A 129 -4.24 -1.16 -7.12
C THR A 129 -3.48 -2.46 -7.37
N ALA A 130 -3.67 -3.48 -6.51
CA ALA A 130 -3.39 -4.89 -6.76
C ALA A 130 -3.95 -5.78 -5.63
N VAL A 131 -4.35 -7.00 -6.01
CA VAL A 131 -4.61 -8.14 -5.12
C VAL A 131 -3.75 -9.29 -5.65
N SER A 132 -2.82 -9.80 -4.85
CA SER A 132 -1.87 -10.82 -5.26
C SER A 132 -1.51 -11.78 -4.12
N ALA A 133 -0.65 -12.75 -4.37
CA ALA A 133 0.06 -13.53 -3.37
C ALA A 133 1.55 -13.60 -3.73
N GLU A 134 2.42 -13.28 -2.76
CA GLU A 134 3.87 -13.16 -2.95
C GLU A 134 4.63 -14.05 -1.94
N ASP A 135 5.77 -14.62 -2.33
CA ASP A 135 6.60 -15.47 -1.46
C ASP A 135 7.12 -14.69 -0.23
N GLU A 136 7.16 -15.33 0.95
CA GLU A 136 7.48 -14.67 2.22
C GLU A 136 8.89 -14.05 2.30
N ASP A 137 9.88 -14.63 1.62
CA ASP A 137 11.31 -14.39 1.88
C ASP A 137 12.14 -13.87 0.68
N MET A 138 11.52 -13.57 -0.46
CA MET A 138 12.27 -13.18 -1.66
C MET A 138 12.62 -11.68 -1.69
N LYS A 139 13.92 -11.38 -1.76
CA LYS A 139 14.50 -10.05 -2.05
C LYS A 139 14.36 -9.75 -3.55
N PHE A 140 13.31 -9.02 -3.96
CA PHE A 140 13.07 -8.44 -5.30
C PHE A 140 12.90 -9.48 -6.46
N TYR A 141 12.20 -9.27 -7.58
CA TYR A 141 11.36 -8.22 -8.17
C TYR A 141 10.31 -8.97 -9.02
N GLU A 142 9.01 -8.87 -8.73
CA GLU A 142 8.00 -8.89 -9.79
C GLU A 142 6.81 -8.07 -9.31
N VAL A 143 6.79 -6.84 -9.80
CA VAL A 143 5.69 -5.94 -9.52
C VAL A 143 4.65 -6.23 -10.57
N VAL A 144 3.50 -6.68 -10.10
CA VAL A 144 2.38 -7.03 -10.96
C VAL A 144 1.33 -5.93 -10.83
N PRO A 145 1.26 -4.96 -11.78
CA PRO A 145 0.09 -4.09 -11.90
C PRO A 145 -1.20 -4.93 -11.93
N VAL A 146 -2.35 -4.40 -11.52
CA VAL A 146 -3.67 -5.08 -11.74
C VAL A 146 -3.87 -5.48 -13.21
N ALA A 147 -3.16 -4.84 -14.15
CA ALA A 147 -3.14 -5.17 -15.58
C ALA A 147 -2.16 -6.29 -15.97
N ALA A 148 -1.15 -6.62 -15.16
CA ALA A 148 -0.24 -7.71 -15.43
C ALA A 148 -0.87 -9.01 -14.94
N VAL A 149 -1.63 -9.65 -15.84
CA VAL A 149 -1.92 -11.07 -15.75
C VAL A 149 -0.58 -11.80 -15.80
N VAL A 150 -0.01 -12.17 -14.66
CA VAL A 150 0.98 -13.25 -14.64
C VAL A 150 0.20 -14.56 -14.61
N ALA A 151 -0.20 -14.98 -15.81
CA ALA A 151 -0.32 -16.40 -16.12
C ALA A 151 1.07 -17.03 -16.44
N GLY A 152 2.17 -16.31 -16.15
CA GLY A 152 3.53 -16.68 -16.52
C GLY A 152 4.30 -17.30 -15.38
N THR A 153 4.28 -18.62 -15.29
CA THR A 153 5.41 -19.49 -14.89
C THR A 153 6.54 -18.83 -14.07
N MET A 154 6.39 -18.71 -12.74
CA MET A 154 7.58 -18.65 -11.86
C MET A 154 8.12 -20.07 -11.70
N ALA A 155 8.89 -20.46 -12.70
CA ALA A 155 9.58 -21.73 -12.80
C ALA A 155 10.59 -21.88 -11.64
N ALA A 156 10.22 -22.67 -10.63
CA ALA A 156 11.05 -23.65 -9.89
C ALA A 156 10.47 -24.03 -8.50
N SER A 157 9.47 -23.32 -7.96
CA SER A 157 9.12 -23.37 -6.53
C SER A 157 7.65 -23.54 -6.16
N GLY A 158 6.79 -24.10 -7.03
CA GLY A 158 5.32 -24.24 -6.87
C GLY A 158 4.77 -24.98 -5.63
N HIS A 159 5.59 -25.21 -4.60
CA HIS A 159 5.21 -25.80 -3.31
C HIS A 159 5.41 -24.86 -2.11
N ARG A 160 5.75 -23.58 -2.31
CA ARG A 160 5.98 -22.63 -1.22
C ARG A 160 4.74 -21.82 -0.86
N THR A 161 4.58 -21.61 0.44
CA THR A 161 3.59 -20.71 1.03
C THR A 161 3.84 -19.26 0.58
N GLN A 162 2.76 -18.54 0.26
CA GLN A 162 2.80 -17.14 -0.21
C GLN A 162 1.89 -16.28 0.67
N ASN A 163 2.32 -15.07 1.02
CA ASN A 163 1.49 -14.07 1.69
C ASN A 163 0.57 -13.40 0.68
N THR A 164 -0.74 -13.37 0.96
CA THR A 164 -1.65 -12.53 0.18
C THR A 164 -1.30 -11.06 0.39
N THR A 165 -1.33 -10.27 -0.67
CA THR A 165 -0.95 -8.85 -0.64
C THR A 165 -2.04 -8.00 -1.23
N LEU A 166 -2.30 -6.86 -0.60
CA LEU A 166 -3.22 -5.83 -1.07
C LEU A 166 -2.45 -4.52 -1.21
N TYR A 167 -2.58 -3.89 -2.37
CA TYR A 167 -2.03 -2.57 -2.62
C TYR A 167 -3.18 -1.57 -2.65
N ILE A 168 -3.06 -0.52 -1.85
CA ILE A 168 -4.03 0.57 -1.78
C ILE A 168 -3.30 1.89 -2.00
N GLU A 169 -3.89 2.71 -2.87
CA GLU A 169 -3.51 4.10 -3.07
C GLU A 169 -4.68 4.99 -2.69
N GLY A 170 -4.39 6.16 -2.12
CA GLY A 170 -5.43 7.08 -1.70
C GLY A 170 -4.97 8.53 -1.68
N GLU A 171 -5.91 9.43 -1.93
CA GLU A 171 -5.71 10.87 -1.86
C GLU A 171 -6.87 11.55 -1.12
N LEU A 172 -6.54 12.64 -0.41
CA LEU A 172 -7.50 13.62 0.08
C LEU A 172 -7.35 14.91 -0.72
N ILE A 173 -8.47 15.42 -1.23
CA ILE A 173 -8.52 16.63 -2.05
C ILE A 173 -9.34 17.69 -1.33
N ASP A 174 -8.79 18.90 -1.26
CA ASP A 174 -9.52 20.10 -0.88
C ASP A 174 -10.48 20.47 -2.02
N GLN A 175 -11.78 20.37 -1.78
CA GLN A 175 -12.80 20.61 -2.81
C GLN A 175 -12.86 22.07 -3.29
N ASP A 176 -12.48 23.03 -2.44
CA ASP A 176 -12.59 24.46 -2.76
C ASP A 176 -11.50 24.88 -3.74
N THR A 177 -10.34 24.24 -3.64
CA THR A 177 -9.16 24.57 -4.45
C THR A 177 -8.83 23.52 -5.51
N GLY A 178 -9.37 22.30 -5.38
CA GLY A 178 -9.02 21.14 -6.21
C GLY A 178 -7.63 20.57 -5.94
N LYS A 179 -6.93 21.02 -4.89
CA LYS A 179 -5.57 20.58 -4.57
C LYS A 179 -5.60 19.34 -3.68
N THR A 180 -4.71 18.40 -3.98
CA THR A 180 -4.43 17.27 -3.09
C THR A 180 -3.68 17.75 -1.85
N VAL A 181 -4.15 17.35 -0.67
CA VAL A 181 -3.59 17.72 0.64
C VAL A 181 -2.97 16.54 1.38
N LEU A 182 -3.26 15.32 0.94
CA LEU A 182 -2.66 14.09 1.45
C LEU A 182 -2.66 13.04 0.36
N GLU A 183 -1.54 12.31 0.23
CA GLU A 183 -1.41 11.14 -0.64
C GLU A 183 -0.78 9.99 0.14
N VAL A 184 -1.23 8.77 -0.14
CA VAL A 184 -0.71 7.57 0.49
C VAL A 184 -0.66 6.40 -0.49
N VAL A 185 0.41 5.62 -0.40
CA VAL A 185 0.55 4.33 -1.07
C VAL A 185 0.94 3.29 -0.01
N ARG A 186 0.11 2.27 0.12
CA ARG A 186 0.21 1.26 1.18
C ARG A 186 0.14 -0.14 0.58
N LYS A 187 1.17 -0.95 0.86
CA LYS A 187 1.18 -2.40 0.62
C LYS A 187 0.91 -3.13 1.93
N THR A 188 -0.19 -3.87 2.01
CA THR A 188 -0.58 -4.66 3.18
C THR A 188 -0.55 -6.15 2.89
N TYR A 189 -0.45 -6.95 3.96
CA TYR A 189 -0.31 -8.39 3.89
C TYR A 189 -1.50 -9.04 4.61
N GLY A 190 -2.07 -10.06 3.99
CA GLY A 190 -3.14 -10.88 4.56
C GLY A 190 -2.59 -12.21 5.06
N LYS A 191 -3.44 -13.24 5.06
CA LYS A 191 -3.06 -14.61 5.38
C LYS A 191 -2.19 -15.22 4.27
N THR A 192 -1.52 -16.30 4.63
CA THR A 192 -0.77 -17.13 3.70
C THR A 192 -1.65 -18.12 2.93
N VAL A 193 -1.36 -18.32 1.65
CA VAL A 193 -1.87 -19.43 0.82
C VAL A 193 -0.77 -20.45 0.56
N SER A 194 -1.12 -21.73 0.36
CA SER A 194 -0.16 -22.83 0.39
C SER A 194 0.75 -22.95 -0.84
N ASN A 195 0.36 -22.38 -1.98
CA ASN A 195 1.16 -22.36 -3.21
C ASN A 195 0.65 -21.33 -4.23
N ASP A 196 1.37 -21.21 -5.34
CA ASP A 196 1.12 -20.32 -6.47
C ASP A 196 -0.12 -20.68 -7.32
N SER A 197 -0.75 -21.82 -7.09
CA SER A 197 -1.98 -22.24 -7.75
C SER A 197 -3.23 -22.11 -6.85
N THR A 198 -3.01 -21.91 -5.54
CA THR A 198 -4.10 -21.84 -4.56
C THR A 198 -4.93 -20.57 -4.78
N PRO A 199 -6.27 -20.69 -4.87
CA PRO A 199 -7.15 -19.54 -4.96
C PRO A 199 -7.01 -18.62 -3.74
N VAL A 200 -6.99 -17.31 -3.99
CA VAL A 200 -7.04 -16.30 -2.94
C VAL A 200 -8.49 -15.95 -2.67
N THR A 201 -8.89 -15.99 -1.41
CA THR A 201 -10.24 -15.63 -0.96
C THR A 201 -10.27 -14.25 -0.33
N ALA A 202 -11.47 -13.67 -0.21
CA ALA A 202 -11.63 -12.39 0.48
C ALA A 202 -11.26 -12.50 1.98
N GLU A 203 -11.42 -13.68 2.58
CA GLU A 203 -11.05 -13.95 3.97
C GLU A 203 -9.53 -13.95 4.17
N ASP A 204 -8.76 -14.35 3.15
CA ASP A 204 -7.30 -14.29 3.21
C ASP A 204 -6.80 -12.84 3.23
N VAL A 205 -7.42 -11.98 2.44
CA VAL A 205 -7.03 -10.56 2.32
C VAL A 205 -7.61 -9.69 3.44
N LYS A 206 -8.55 -10.22 4.23
CA LYS A 206 -9.30 -9.48 5.25
C LYS A 206 -8.40 -8.75 6.26
N ALA A 207 -7.36 -9.43 6.77
CA ALA A 207 -6.42 -8.82 7.71
C ALA A 207 -5.67 -7.63 7.08
N ALA A 208 -5.32 -7.74 5.80
CA ALA A 208 -4.66 -6.68 5.04
C ALA A 208 -5.53 -5.41 4.95
N ILE A 209 -6.85 -5.57 4.89
CA ILE A 209 -7.84 -4.48 4.89
C ILE A 209 -8.00 -3.92 6.31
N ASP A 210 -8.04 -4.79 7.32
CA ASP A 210 -8.17 -4.38 8.73
C ASP A 210 -6.96 -3.56 9.20
N ASP A 211 -5.75 -3.82 8.68
CA ASP A 211 -4.57 -2.98 8.93
C ASP A 211 -4.73 -1.56 8.37
N VAL A 212 -5.28 -1.43 7.15
CA VAL A 212 -5.56 -0.13 6.53
C VAL A 212 -6.62 0.63 7.33
N VAL A 213 -7.64 -0.08 7.81
CA VAL A 213 -8.67 0.46 8.70
C VAL A 213 -8.04 0.98 9.99
N THR A 214 -7.14 0.21 10.60
CA THR A 214 -6.38 0.60 11.79
C THR A 214 -5.51 1.82 11.52
N ASP A 215 -4.85 1.88 10.36
CA ASP A 215 -4.06 3.03 9.91
C ASP A 215 -4.89 4.29 9.80
N ILE A 216 -6.11 4.20 9.29
CA ILE A 216 -7.03 5.33 9.16
C ILE A 216 -7.53 5.75 10.54
N THR A 217 -8.12 4.84 11.31
CA THR A 217 -8.70 5.13 12.63
C THR A 217 -7.68 5.83 13.53
N ASN A 218 -6.44 5.29 13.59
CA ASN A 218 -5.39 5.78 14.48
C ASN A 218 -4.46 6.81 13.84
N PHE A 219 -4.79 7.34 12.66
CA PHE A 219 -3.95 8.35 12.01
C PHE A 219 -3.78 9.57 12.92
N PRO A 220 -2.57 10.14 13.09
CA PRO A 220 -2.41 11.34 13.89
C PRO A 220 -3.28 12.48 13.35
N LYS A 221 -3.95 13.23 14.23
CA LYS A 221 -4.67 14.43 13.79
C LYS A 221 -3.69 15.40 13.14
N GLN A 222 -4.05 15.90 11.96
CA GLN A 222 -3.27 16.93 11.28
C GLN A 222 -3.81 18.30 11.67
N GLY A 223 -3.02 19.10 12.39
CA GLY A 223 -3.34 20.48 12.76
C GLY A 223 -4.22 20.66 13.99
#